data_AF-A0A3Q3EG26-F1
#
_entry.id   AF-A0A3Q3EG26-F1
#
_cell.length_a   1.000
_cell.length_b   1.000
_cell.length_c   1.000
_cell.angle_alpha   90.00
_cell.angle_beta   90.00
_cell.angle_gamma   90.00
#
_symmetry.space_group_name_H-M   'P 1'
#
loop_
_entity.id
_entity.type
_entity.pdbx_description
1 polymer ?
#
loop_
_entity_poly.entity_id
_entity_poly.type
_entity_poly.pdbx_seq_one_letter_code
_entity_poly.pdbx_strand_id
1 'polypeptide(L)'
;MGYDVSPTSGYDVSPTSGSDVSPASGYDVSPASGYDVSPASGYDVSPTSGSDVRPTSGYDVSPASGSDVSPASGYGVSPTSGYGVRPTSGYGVSPTSGYGVSPTSGYGVSPTSGYGVSPTSGYGVSPTSGYDVRPTS
;
A
#
# COMPACT_ATOMS: atom_id res chain seq x y z
N MET A 1 -4.39 8.89 23.41
CA MET A 1 -5.34 9.89 22.89
C MET A 1 -4.96 10.11 21.44
N GLY A 2 -5.49 9.31 20.53
CA GLY A 2 -5.33 9.58 19.10
C GLY A 2 -6.43 10.55 18.65
N TYR A 3 -6.11 11.44 17.73
CA TYR A 3 -7.06 12.32 17.08
C TYR A 3 -7.25 11.83 15.62
N ASP A 4 -8.47 11.99 15.10
CA ASP A 4 -8.82 11.70 13.71
C ASP A 4 -8.50 12.93 12.86
N VAL A 5 -7.89 12.69 11.70
CA VAL A 5 -7.54 13.70 10.70
C VAL A 5 -8.28 13.39 9.40
N SER A 6 -9.39 14.09 9.18
CA SER A 6 -10.24 13.89 8.00
C SER A 6 -10.52 15.22 7.25
N PRO A 7 -9.49 15.87 6.68
CA PRO A 7 -9.70 17.07 5.87
C PRO A 7 -10.39 16.73 4.55
N THR A 8 -11.28 17.62 4.09
CA THR A 8 -12.04 17.39 2.85
C THR A 8 -11.16 17.39 1.60
N SER A 9 -10.14 18.26 1.55
CA SER A 9 -9.17 18.31 0.46
C SER A 9 -7.91 18.99 0.96
N GLY A 10 -6.75 18.47 0.61
CA GLY A 10 -5.45 19.08 0.90
C GLY A 10 -4.47 18.78 -0.22
N TYR A 11 -3.55 19.71 -0.48
CA TYR A 11 -2.41 19.40 -1.34
C TYR A 11 -1.43 18.48 -0.59
N ASP A 12 -1.24 18.73 0.70
CA ASP A 12 -0.36 17.98 1.60
C ASP A 12 -1.10 17.71 2.92
N VAL A 13 -1.24 16.43 3.28
CA VAL A 13 -1.81 15.96 4.54
C VAL A 13 -0.74 15.18 5.29
N SER A 14 -0.02 15.89 6.16
CA SER A 14 1.12 15.33 6.92
C SER A 14 0.96 15.51 8.44
N PRO A 15 -0.06 14.89 9.08
CA PRO A 15 -0.17 14.95 10.53
C PRO A 15 0.95 14.13 11.19
N THR A 16 1.47 14.63 12.31
CA THR A 16 2.55 13.95 13.05
C THR A 16 2.07 12.63 13.66
N SER A 17 0.81 12.55 14.03
CA SER A 17 0.19 11.33 14.56
C SER A 17 -1.32 11.38 14.32
N GLY A 18 -1.95 10.23 14.16
CA GLY A 18 -3.39 10.10 14.12
C GLY A 18 -3.77 8.67 14.47
N SER A 19 -4.96 8.46 15.03
CA SER A 19 -5.52 7.11 14.99
C SER A 19 -5.93 6.79 13.56
N ASP A 20 -6.68 7.70 12.97
CA ASP A 20 -7.24 7.57 11.64
C ASP A 20 -6.89 8.82 10.81
N VAL A 21 -6.42 8.61 9.59
CA VAL A 21 -6.11 9.68 8.63
C VAL A 21 -6.86 9.39 7.34
N SER A 22 -7.97 10.10 7.12
CA SER A 22 -8.91 9.81 6.04
C SER A 22 -9.32 11.07 5.28
N PRO A 23 -8.39 11.70 4.52
CA PRO A 23 -8.76 12.83 3.69
C PRO A 23 -9.61 12.37 2.49
N ALA A 24 -10.61 13.16 2.09
CA ALA A 24 -11.39 12.78 0.91
C ALA A 24 -10.58 12.93 -0.40
N SER A 25 -9.64 13.87 -0.45
CA SER A 25 -8.64 13.95 -1.52
C SER A 25 -7.34 14.57 -1.01
N GLY A 26 -6.22 13.94 -1.34
CA GLY A 26 -4.86 14.44 -1.09
C GLY A 26 -4.01 14.32 -2.35
N TYR A 27 -3.14 15.28 -2.63
CA TYR A 27 -2.06 15.02 -3.59
C TYR A 27 -1.00 14.17 -2.89
N ASP A 28 -0.54 14.63 -1.72
CA ASP A 28 0.40 13.93 -0.84
C ASP A 28 -0.23 13.65 0.53
N VAL A 29 -0.20 12.39 0.99
CA VAL A 29 -0.66 11.97 2.32
C VAL A 29 0.48 11.22 3.02
N SER A 30 1.13 11.90 3.96
CA SER A 30 2.37 11.43 4.59
C SER A 30 2.36 11.56 6.12
N PRO A 31 1.45 10.87 6.83
CA PRO A 31 1.46 10.92 8.28
C PRO A 31 2.70 10.20 8.83
N ALA A 32 3.32 10.78 9.87
CA ALA A 32 4.47 10.15 10.52
C ALA A 32 4.05 8.89 11.31
N SER A 33 2.86 8.88 11.91
CA SER A 33 2.22 7.66 12.38
C SER A 33 0.70 7.71 12.23
N GLY A 34 0.10 6.60 11.82
CA GLY A 34 -1.34 6.40 11.75
C GLY A 34 -1.65 4.93 12.03
N TYR A 35 -2.72 4.59 12.75
CA TYR A 35 -3.15 3.18 12.74
C TYR A 35 -3.79 2.87 11.39
N ASP A 36 -4.73 3.73 10.96
CA ASP A 36 -5.43 3.59 9.68
C ASP A 36 -5.23 4.83 8.80
N VAL A 37 -4.77 4.62 7.56
CA VAL A 37 -4.59 5.68 6.55
C VAL A 37 -5.41 5.33 5.32
N SER A 38 -6.52 6.03 5.12
CA SER A 38 -7.55 5.67 4.13
C SER A 38 -8.04 6.88 3.32
N PRO A 39 -7.18 7.49 2.48
CA PRO A 39 -7.64 8.56 1.60
C PRO A 39 -8.56 8.01 0.50
N ALA A 40 -9.63 8.73 0.17
CA ALA A 40 -10.48 8.31 -0.95
C ALA A 40 -9.78 8.52 -2.32
N SER A 41 -8.96 9.55 -2.46
CA SER A 41 -7.98 9.65 -3.54
C SER A 41 -6.67 10.26 -3.06
N GLY A 42 -5.56 9.62 -3.41
CA GLY A 42 -4.19 10.09 -3.19
C GLY A 42 -3.40 10.00 -4.50
N TYR A 43 -2.52 10.97 -4.80
CA TYR A 43 -1.47 10.71 -5.78
C TYR A 43 -0.37 9.91 -5.10
N ASP A 44 0.18 10.44 -4.00
CA ASP A 44 1.21 9.80 -3.19
C ASP A 44 0.71 9.55 -1.76
N VAL A 45 0.80 8.30 -1.29
CA VAL A 45 0.43 7.90 0.08
C VAL A 45 1.62 7.20 0.73
N SER A 46 2.32 7.91 1.61
CA SER A 46 3.61 7.49 2.15
C SER A 46 3.70 7.66 3.67
N PRO A 47 2.86 6.93 4.45
CA PRO A 47 2.98 6.99 5.89
C PRO A 47 4.29 6.34 6.36
N THR A 48 4.94 6.93 7.35
CA THR A 48 6.19 6.35 7.89
C THR A 48 5.90 5.06 8.66
N SER A 49 4.82 5.06 9.45
CA SER A 49 4.31 3.86 10.11
C SER A 49 2.79 3.86 10.09
N GLY A 50 2.19 2.76 9.63
CA GLY A 50 0.80 2.51 9.93
C GLY A 50 0.36 1.06 9.78
N SER A 51 -0.60 0.67 10.60
CA SER A 51 -1.09 -0.71 10.61
C SER A 51 -1.78 -1.03 9.28
N ASP A 52 -2.71 -0.16 8.86
CA ASP A 52 -3.51 -0.35 7.66
C ASP A 52 -3.42 0.88 6.74
N VAL A 53 -3.04 0.64 5.48
CA VAL A 53 -2.99 1.68 4.44
C VAL A 53 -3.92 1.26 3.30
N ARG A 54 -5.06 1.94 3.18
CA ARG A 54 -6.18 1.53 2.32
C ARG A 54 -6.72 2.69 1.47
N PRO A 55 -5.90 3.28 0.58
CA PRO A 55 -6.39 4.27 -0.36
C PRO A 55 -7.41 3.65 -1.32
N THR A 56 -8.50 4.35 -1.61
CA THR A 56 -9.44 3.88 -2.64
C THR A 56 -8.81 4.00 -4.03
N SER A 57 -8.12 5.12 -4.31
CA SER A 57 -7.29 5.28 -5.51
C SER A 57 -5.95 5.92 -5.14
N GLY A 58 -4.83 5.31 -5.53
CA GLY A 58 -3.47 5.77 -5.26
C GLY A 58 -2.55 5.62 -6.48
N TYR A 59 -1.77 6.63 -6.86
CA TYR A 59 -0.78 6.46 -7.94
C TYR A 59 0.55 5.92 -7.45
N ASP A 60 0.94 6.22 -6.21
CA ASP A 60 2.09 5.65 -5.53
C ASP A 60 1.77 5.46 -4.04
N VAL A 61 1.87 4.22 -3.56
CA VAL A 61 1.57 3.84 -2.18
C VAL A 61 2.81 3.18 -1.58
N SER A 62 3.54 3.93 -0.76
CA SER A 62 4.88 3.57 -0.30
C SER A 62 5.04 3.75 1.22
N PRO A 63 4.31 2.99 2.04
CA PRO A 63 4.50 3.05 3.48
C PRO A 63 5.87 2.46 3.87
N ALA A 64 6.61 3.14 4.74
CA ALA A 64 7.90 2.62 5.20
C ALA A 64 7.74 1.40 6.12
N SER A 65 6.64 1.35 6.87
CA SER A 65 6.26 0.19 7.67
C SER A 65 4.75 0.05 7.75
N GLY A 66 4.23 -1.14 7.45
CA GLY A 66 2.81 -1.41 7.70
C GLY A 66 2.40 -2.87 7.68
N SER A 67 1.27 -3.17 8.33
CA SER A 67 0.81 -4.54 8.54
C SER A 67 -0.12 -5.03 7.43
N ASP A 68 -0.87 -4.12 6.81
CA ASP A 68 -1.74 -4.40 5.66
C ASP A 68 -1.77 -3.19 4.70
N VAL A 69 -1.45 -3.42 3.42
CA VAL A 69 -1.47 -2.38 2.38
C VAL A 69 -2.39 -2.83 1.26
N SER A 70 -3.56 -2.22 1.16
CA SER A 70 -4.63 -2.68 0.26
C SER A 70 -5.30 -1.53 -0.50
N PRO A 71 -4.67 -1.00 -1.56
CA PRO A 71 -5.33 -0.07 -2.47
C PRO A 71 -6.44 -0.75 -3.26
N ALA A 72 -7.58 -0.09 -3.48
CA ALA A 72 -8.57 -0.63 -4.42
C ALA A 72 -8.07 -0.52 -5.87
N SER A 73 -7.56 0.65 -6.25
CA SER A 73 -6.82 0.82 -7.50
C SER A 73 -5.51 1.54 -7.24
N GLY A 74 -4.39 0.99 -7.71
CA GLY A 74 -3.17 1.76 -7.70
C GLY A 74 -2.11 1.39 -8.72
N TYR A 75 -1.36 2.41 -9.10
CA TYR A 75 -0.05 2.27 -9.70
C TYR A 75 0.97 2.26 -8.53
N GLY A 76 2.13 1.64 -8.70
CA GLY A 76 3.26 1.74 -7.76
C GLY A 76 2.95 1.44 -6.29
N VAL A 77 2.84 0.17 -5.90
CA VAL A 77 2.69 -0.21 -4.48
C VAL A 77 4.00 -0.79 -3.96
N SER A 78 4.74 -0.02 -3.17
CA SER A 78 6.11 -0.35 -2.77
C SER A 78 6.36 -0.14 -1.26
N PRO A 79 5.77 -0.96 -0.38
CA PRO A 79 6.12 -0.92 1.04
C PRO A 79 7.58 -1.34 1.27
N THR A 80 8.29 -0.63 2.14
CA THR A 80 9.65 -1.04 2.55
C THR A 80 9.59 -2.30 3.42
N SER A 81 8.62 -2.40 4.31
CA SER A 81 8.36 -3.60 5.11
C SER A 81 6.88 -3.72 5.35
N GLY A 82 6.29 -4.86 4.95
CA GLY A 82 4.92 -5.12 5.30
C GLY A 82 4.45 -6.55 5.21
N TYR A 83 3.41 -6.82 5.98
CA TYR A 83 2.58 -8.01 5.85
C TYR A 83 1.39 -7.64 4.95
N GLY A 84 0.78 -8.61 4.26
CA GLY A 84 -0.51 -8.42 3.59
C GLY A 84 -0.61 -7.30 2.55
N VAL A 85 0.18 -7.38 1.46
CA VAL A 85 0.08 -6.42 0.35
C VAL A 85 -0.92 -6.93 -0.69
N ARG A 86 -2.12 -6.33 -0.74
CA ARG A 86 -3.28 -6.85 -1.47
C ARG A 86 -4.02 -5.77 -2.27
N PRO A 87 -3.42 -5.21 -3.34
CA PRO A 87 -4.16 -4.31 -4.21
C PRO A 87 -5.24 -5.06 -5.01
N THR A 88 -6.41 -4.47 -5.20
CA THR A 88 -7.46 -5.09 -6.06
C THR A 88 -7.08 -4.97 -7.54
N SER A 89 -6.62 -3.80 -7.98
CA SER A 89 -5.91 -3.65 -9.27
C SER A 89 -4.61 -2.88 -9.06
N GLY A 90 -3.49 -3.50 -9.46
CA GLY A 90 -2.14 -3.01 -9.22
C GLY A 90 -1.25 -3.06 -10.46
N TYR A 91 -0.60 -1.96 -10.80
CA TYR A 91 0.54 -1.94 -11.72
C TYR A 91 1.81 -1.65 -10.93
N GLY A 92 2.77 -2.59 -10.90
CA GLY A 92 4.03 -2.43 -10.19
C GLY A 92 3.87 -2.60 -8.68
N VAL A 93 3.84 -3.84 -8.19
CA VAL A 93 3.79 -4.15 -6.75
C VAL A 93 5.13 -4.72 -6.31
N SER A 94 5.92 -3.95 -5.58
CA SER A 94 7.33 -4.26 -5.31
C SER A 94 7.72 -3.98 -3.86
N PRO A 95 7.21 -4.75 -2.88
CA PRO A 95 7.67 -4.57 -1.51
C PRO A 95 9.12 -5.02 -1.33
N THR A 96 9.88 -4.31 -0.50
CA THR A 96 11.28 -4.67 -0.21
C THR A 96 11.35 -5.91 0.70
N SER A 97 10.50 -5.99 1.73
CA SER A 97 10.25 -7.22 2.51
C SER A 97 8.75 -7.41 2.70
N GLY A 98 8.22 -8.51 2.16
CA GLY A 98 6.78 -8.75 2.08
C GLY A 98 6.37 -10.18 2.46
N TYR A 99 5.43 -10.32 3.39
CA TYR A 99 4.74 -11.60 3.64
C TYR A 99 3.31 -11.52 3.09
N GLY A 100 2.94 -12.40 2.16
CA GLY A 100 1.57 -12.46 1.60
C GLY A 100 1.27 -11.32 0.63
N VAL A 101 1.92 -11.33 -0.53
CA VAL A 101 1.67 -10.37 -1.62
C VAL A 101 0.70 -11.00 -2.61
N SER A 102 -0.54 -10.49 -2.69
CA SER A 102 -1.60 -11.14 -3.45
C SER A 102 -2.54 -10.12 -4.10
N PRO A 103 -2.14 -9.47 -5.20
CA PRO A 103 -3.05 -8.61 -5.93
C PRO A 103 -4.14 -9.42 -6.64
N THR A 104 -5.36 -8.88 -6.75
CA THR A 104 -6.43 -9.54 -7.51
C THR A 104 -6.17 -9.46 -9.02
N SER A 105 -5.78 -8.28 -9.52
CA SER A 105 -5.29 -8.10 -10.89
C SER A 105 -3.98 -7.32 -10.86
N GLY A 106 -2.88 -7.93 -11.31
CA GLY A 106 -1.53 -7.38 -11.14
C GLY A 106 -0.65 -7.42 -12.39
N TYR A 107 -0.04 -6.30 -12.78
CA TYR A 107 1.06 -6.30 -13.75
C TYR A 107 2.37 -5.95 -13.04
N GLY A 108 3.37 -6.84 -13.08
CA GLY A 108 4.69 -6.59 -12.49
C GLY A 108 4.69 -6.66 -10.97
N VAL A 109 4.66 -7.87 -10.41
CA VAL A 109 4.74 -8.13 -8.96
C VAL A 109 6.13 -8.68 -8.63
N SER A 110 6.97 -7.87 -8.01
CA SER A 110 8.40 -8.19 -7.84
C SER A 110 8.92 -7.81 -6.46
N PRO A 111 8.61 -8.59 -5.41
CA PRO A 111 9.16 -8.31 -4.10
C PRO A 111 10.64 -8.67 -4.03
N THR A 112 11.44 -7.87 -3.32
CA THR A 112 12.87 -8.14 -3.13
C THR A 112 13.10 -9.35 -2.22
N SER A 113 12.36 -9.44 -1.12
CA SER A 113 12.31 -10.63 -0.26
C SER A 113 10.86 -10.91 0.13
N GLY A 114 10.35 -12.12 -0.15
CA GLY A 114 8.98 -12.41 0.22
C GLY A 114 8.56 -13.87 0.31
N TYR A 115 7.51 -14.09 1.08
CA TYR A 115 6.86 -15.40 1.26
C TYR A 115 5.42 -15.30 0.75
N GLY A 116 4.98 -16.23 -0.09
CA GLY A 116 3.59 -16.32 -0.55
C GLY A 116 3.21 -15.18 -1.50
N VAL A 117 3.79 -15.18 -2.70
CA VAL A 117 3.46 -14.23 -3.76
C VAL A 117 2.51 -14.92 -4.74
N SER A 118 1.27 -14.46 -4.79
CA SER A 118 0.21 -15.15 -5.55
C SER A 118 -0.84 -14.15 -6.04
N PRO A 119 -0.63 -13.53 -7.22
CA PRO A 119 -1.70 -12.76 -7.84
C PRO A 119 -2.82 -13.68 -8.32
N THR A 120 -4.06 -13.20 -8.24
CA THR A 120 -5.23 -13.95 -8.76
C THR A 120 -5.25 -13.97 -10.29
N SER A 121 -4.91 -12.84 -10.93
CA SER A 121 -4.76 -12.71 -12.38
C SER A 121 -3.66 -11.68 -12.69
N GLY A 122 -2.85 -11.92 -13.72
CA GLY A 122 -1.84 -10.94 -14.14
C GLY A 122 -0.53 -11.49 -14.70
N TYR A 123 0.36 -10.58 -15.11
CA TYR A 123 1.61 -10.90 -15.80
C TYR A 123 2.84 -10.41 -15.01
N GLY A 124 3.91 -11.20 -15.04
CA GLY A 124 5.24 -10.79 -14.54
C GLY A 124 5.36 -10.84 -13.02
N VAL A 125 5.39 -12.05 -12.46
CA VAL A 125 5.67 -12.28 -11.03
C VAL A 125 7.10 -12.78 -10.88
N SER A 126 7.97 -11.97 -10.28
CA SER A 126 9.41 -12.26 -10.19
C SER A 126 10.00 -11.75 -8.87
N PRO A 127 9.93 -12.54 -7.79
CA PRO A 127 10.66 -12.18 -6.57
C PRO A 127 12.16 -12.40 -6.72
N THR A 128 12.95 -11.53 -6.09
CA THR A 128 14.42 -11.68 -6.06
C THR A 128 14.85 -12.79 -5.10
N SER A 129 14.14 -12.97 -3.98
CA SER A 129 14.40 -14.01 -2.97
C SER A 129 13.10 -14.38 -2.26
N GLY A 130 12.83 -15.68 -2.04
CA GLY A 130 11.57 -16.09 -1.42
C GLY A 130 11.11 -17.51 -1.74
N TYR A 131 9.95 -17.87 -1.19
CA TYR A 131 9.34 -19.20 -1.26
C TYR A 131 7.88 -19.05 -1.67
N ASP A 132 7.39 -20.00 -2.49
CA ASP A 132 6.00 -20.11 -2.94
C ASP A 132 5.51 -18.94 -3.82
N VAL A 133 5.91 -19.00 -5.10
CA VAL A 133 5.48 -18.07 -6.15
C VAL A 133 4.57 -18.84 -7.08
N ARG A 134 3.28 -18.50 -7.06
CA ARG A 134 2.29 -19.18 -7.89
C ARG A 134 1.42 -18.14 -8.60
N PRO A 135 1.65 -17.87 -9.88
CA PRO A 135 0.62 -17.20 -10.67
C PRO A 135 -0.57 -18.17 -10.79
N THR A 136 -1.75 -17.76 -10.36
CA THR A 136 -2.98 -18.40 -10.84
C THR A 136 -3.34 -17.76 -12.18
N SER A 137 -3.58 -18.64 -13.15
CA SER A 137 -3.97 -18.42 -14.56
C SER A 137 -4.76 -17.15 -14.85
#